data_AF-A0A5B0SHE7-F1
#
_entry.id   AF-A0A5B0SHE7-F1
#
_cell.length_a   1.000
_cell.length_b   1.000
_cell.length_c   1.000
_cell.angle_alpha   90.00
_cell.angle_beta   90.00
_cell.angle_gamma   90.00
#
_symmetry.space_group_name_H-M   'P 1'
#
loop_
_entity.id
_entity.type
_entity.pdbx_description
1 polymer ?
#
loop_
_entity_poly.entity_id
_entity_poly.type
_entity_poly.pdbx_seq_one_letter_code
_entity_poly.pdbx_strand_id
1 'polypeptide(L)'
;MVRLSLNSSRLTSLPSSPYDPSRNRIAVQGEFGGIGHIPGRHNLWNVQSQLDNLNQTYEITSTIDIWNYRATRFVEDLRDQAQFFNCSGGVYTQTTDVEGETNGLLTYNRRVLRPDLERWQKLISEIYAAPHQAAGKYVVSQAKPDKSQLLLPALVIK
;
A
#
# COMPACT_ATOMS: atom_id res chain seq x y z
N MET A 1 -8.65 3.74 4.81
CA MET A 1 -9.67 2.84 4.19
C MET A 1 -10.69 3.69 3.44
N VAL A 2 -10.86 3.56 2.12
CA VAL A 2 -11.71 4.45 1.29
C VAL A 2 -12.88 3.64 0.70
N ARG A 3 -14.08 4.22 0.69
CA ARG A 3 -15.25 3.69 -0.03
C ARG A 3 -15.50 4.58 -1.24
N LEU A 4 -15.40 4.02 -2.45
CA LEU A 4 -15.73 4.74 -3.68
C LEU A 4 -17.25 4.78 -3.84
N SER A 5 -17.81 5.98 -3.99
CA SER A 5 -19.21 6.21 -4.32
C SER A 5 -19.30 6.83 -5.71
N LEU A 6 -19.98 6.15 -6.62
CA LEU A 6 -20.20 6.65 -7.98
C LEU A 6 -21.40 7.59 -7.96
N ASN A 7 -21.14 8.89 -7.82
CA ASN A 7 -22.10 9.91 -8.23
C ASN A 7 -21.38 11.02 -9.00
N SER A 8 -21.73 11.10 -10.28
CA SER A 8 -21.46 12.14 -11.28
C SER A 8 -20.11 12.90 -11.22
N SER A 9 -19.28 12.60 -12.22
CA SER A 9 -18.30 13.51 -12.86
C SER A 9 -17.06 13.97 -12.08
N ARG A 10 -16.89 13.65 -10.79
CA ARG A 10 -15.61 13.83 -10.08
C ARG A 10 -15.35 12.65 -9.14
N LEU A 11 -14.19 12.03 -9.24
CA LEU A 11 -13.68 11.08 -8.24
C LEU A 11 -13.26 11.88 -7.00
N THR A 12 -14.19 12.11 -6.08
CA THR A 12 -13.87 12.62 -4.74
C THR A 12 -13.94 11.46 -3.76
N SER A 13 -12.87 11.28 -2.96
CA SER A 13 -12.89 10.30 -1.88
C SER A 13 -13.80 10.81 -0.76
N LEU A 14 -14.92 10.15 -0.53
CA LEU A 14 -15.72 10.42 0.67
C LEU A 14 -14.93 9.92 1.90
N PRO A 15 -15.00 10.64 3.04
CA PRO A 15 -14.45 10.13 4.28
C PRO A 15 -15.12 8.80 4.60
N SER A 16 -14.31 7.76 4.81
CA SER A 16 -14.84 6.49 5.29
C SER A 16 -15.23 6.62 6.76
N SER A 17 -16.26 5.89 7.18
CA SER A 17 -16.62 5.84 8.60
C SER A 17 -15.43 5.32 9.43
N PRO A 18 -15.11 5.94 10.57
CA PRO A 18 -14.08 5.44 11.47
C PRO A 18 -14.27 3.97 11.84
N TYR A 19 -13.18 3.31 12.22
CA TYR A 19 -13.25 1.95 12.75
C TYR A 19 -14.17 1.88 13.98
N ASP A 20 -15.09 0.92 13.99
CA ASP A 20 -16.03 0.69 15.09
C ASP A 20 -15.66 -0.62 15.80
N PRO A 21 -15.01 -0.55 16.98
CA PRO A 21 -14.57 -1.73 17.71
C PRO A 21 -15.73 -2.59 18.22
N SER A 22 -16.95 -2.04 18.33
CA SER A 22 -18.13 -2.81 18.81
C SER A 22 -18.60 -3.87 17.81
N ARG A 23 -18.19 -3.75 16.54
CA ARG A 23 -18.63 -4.66 15.47
C ARG A 23 -17.78 -5.91 15.32
N ASN A 24 -16.72 -6.07 16.12
CA ASN A 24 -15.83 -7.24 16.10
C ASN A 24 -15.33 -7.61 14.70
N ARG A 25 -14.98 -6.59 13.89
CA ARG A 25 -14.44 -6.75 12.52
C ARG A 25 -13.00 -6.28 12.46
N ILE A 26 -12.22 -6.85 11.54
CA ILE A 26 -10.84 -6.42 11.28
C ILE A 26 -10.88 -5.17 10.39
N ALA A 27 -10.14 -4.13 10.77
CA ALA A 27 -9.93 -2.95 9.92
C ALA A 27 -8.72 -3.18 9.02
N VAL A 28 -8.88 -2.96 7.72
CA VAL A 28 -7.83 -3.20 6.72
C VAL A 28 -7.81 -2.02 5.75
N GLN A 29 -6.64 -1.48 5.45
CA GLN A 29 -6.47 -0.63 4.30
C GLN A 29 -6.65 -1.52 3.06
N GLY A 30 -7.60 -1.19 2.17
CA GLY A 30 -7.85 -2.00 0.98
C GLY A 30 -6.66 -2.01 0.01
N GLU A 31 -6.94 -2.03 -1.29
CA GLU A 31 -5.88 -1.88 -2.26
C GLU A 31 -5.28 -0.46 -2.17
N PHE A 32 -3.95 -0.39 -2.15
CA PHE A 32 -3.19 0.85 -2.14
C PHE A 32 -1.90 0.68 -2.95
N GLY A 33 -1.26 1.79 -3.30
CA GLY A 33 -0.18 1.83 -4.28
C GLY A 33 -0.51 2.87 -5.34
N GLY A 34 -0.24 2.56 -6.60
CA GLY A 34 -0.59 3.47 -7.70
C GLY A 34 0.40 4.61 -7.93
N ILE A 35 1.64 4.45 -7.45
CA ILE A 35 2.77 5.26 -7.91
C ILE A 35 3.35 4.55 -9.14
N GLY A 36 3.32 5.21 -10.29
CA GLY A 36 3.81 4.71 -11.55
C GLY A 36 5.22 5.16 -11.88
N HIS A 37 5.91 4.36 -12.69
CA HIS A 37 7.16 4.74 -13.35
C HIS A 37 7.18 4.08 -14.72
N ILE A 38 7.30 4.86 -15.78
CA ILE A 38 7.33 4.37 -17.16
C ILE A 38 8.73 3.84 -17.46
N PRO A 39 8.92 2.51 -17.60
CA PRO A 39 10.21 1.94 -17.96
C PRO A 39 10.51 2.15 -19.45
N GLY A 40 11.73 1.78 -19.87
CA GLY A 40 12.07 1.76 -21.29
C GLY A 40 11.10 0.89 -22.12
N ARG A 41 10.88 1.26 -23.38
CA ARG A 41 9.86 0.66 -24.27
C ARG A 41 9.89 -0.87 -24.37
N HIS A 42 11.07 -1.49 -24.25
CA HIS A 42 11.22 -2.95 -24.28
C HIS A 42 10.72 -3.67 -23.02
N ASN A 43 10.42 -2.93 -21.95
CA ASN A 43 9.86 -3.44 -20.70
C ASN A 43 8.36 -3.11 -20.54
N LEU A 44 7.79 -2.36 -21.47
CA LEU A 44 6.36 -2.03 -21.49
C LEU A 44 5.55 -3.17 -22.09
N TRP A 45 4.30 -3.27 -21.64
CA TRP A 45 3.30 -4.08 -22.33
C TRP A 45 3.02 -3.45 -23.71
N ASN A 46 3.37 -4.16 -24.78
CA ASN A 46 3.44 -3.58 -26.12
C ASN A 46 2.08 -3.58 -26.85
N VAL A 47 1.13 -2.80 -26.33
CA VAL A 47 -0.19 -2.55 -26.95
C VAL A 47 -0.32 -1.05 -27.20
N GLN A 48 -0.44 -0.65 -28.47
CA GLN A 48 -0.37 0.76 -28.87
C GLN A 48 -1.39 1.64 -28.14
N SER A 49 -2.64 1.20 -28.04
CA SER A 49 -3.71 1.96 -27.35
C SER A 49 -3.44 2.20 -25.86
N GLN A 50 -2.62 1.36 -25.22
CA GLN A 50 -2.23 1.52 -23.81
C GLN A 50 -1.03 2.45 -23.66
N LEU A 51 -0.09 2.38 -24.61
CA LEU A 51 1.05 3.30 -24.66
C LEU A 51 0.61 4.76 -24.80
N ASP A 52 -0.47 4.99 -25.56
CA ASP A 52 -1.01 6.33 -25.79
C ASP A 52 -1.62 6.96 -24.52
N ASN A 53 -1.91 6.16 -23.48
CA ASN A 53 -2.60 6.59 -22.26
C ASN A 53 -1.80 6.38 -20.97
N LEU A 54 -0.49 6.09 -21.05
CA LEU A 54 0.36 5.74 -19.90
C LEU A 54 0.37 6.77 -18.76
N ASN A 55 0.08 8.04 -19.04
CA ASN A 55 0.14 9.13 -18.07
C ASN A 55 -1.22 9.51 -17.47
N GLN A 56 -2.30 8.76 -17.75
CA GLN A 56 -3.66 9.16 -17.39
C GLN A 56 -4.21 8.46 -16.14
N THR A 57 -3.64 7.32 -15.75
CA THR A 57 -4.22 6.46 -14.70
C THR A 57 -3.65 6.74 -13.30
N TYR A 58 -2.39 7.12 -13.21
CA TYR A 58 -1.64 7.19 -11.95
C TYR A 58 -0.73 8.40 -11.85
N GLU A 59 -0.25 8.66 -10.65
CA GLU A 59 0.90 9.54 -10.48
C GLU A 59 2.13 8.89 -11.12
N ILE A 60 2.61 9.47 -12.23
CA ILE A 60 3.81 8.98 -12.90
C ILE A 60 5.03 9.75 -12.43
N THR A 61 5.99 9.01 -11.89
CA THR A 61 7.30 9.51 -11.47
C THR A 61 8.30 9.43 -12.62
N SER A 62 9.24 10.37 -12.67
CA SER A 62 10.22 10.48 -13.77
C SER A 62 11.41 9.54 -13.63
N THR A 63 11.70 9.05 -12.42
CA THR A 63 12.82 8.13 -12.16
C THR A 63 12.44 7.07 -11.11
N ILE A 64 13.17 5.95 -11.08
CA ILE A 64 13.01 4.90 -10.06
C ILE A 64 13.33 5.44 -8.64
N ASP A 65 14.21 6.42 -8.51
CA ASP A 65 14.53 7.03 -7.23
C ASP A 65 13.34 7.83 -6.67
N ILE A 66 12.70 8.63 -7.54
CA ILE A 66 11.49 9.37 -7.18
C ILE A 66 10.34 8.40 -6.92
N TRP A 67 10.23 7.33 -7.71
CA TRP A 67 9.29 6.24 -7.47
C TRP A 67 9.47 5.65 -6.07
N ASN A 68 10.70 5.29 -5.67
CA ASN A 68 10.97 4.73 -4.34
C ASN A 68 10.63 5.71 -3.24
N TYR A 69 10.98 6.99 -3.41
CA TYR A 69 10.59 8.02 -2.45
C TYR A 69 9.07 8.09 -2.29
N ARG A 70 8.31 8.20 -3.39
CA ARG A 70 6.85 8.32 -3.36
C ARG A 70 6.15 7.07 -2.87
N ALA A 71 6.54 5.90 -3.38
CA ALA A 71 5.92 4.62 -3.02
C ALA A 71 6.16 4.27 -1.55
N THR A 72 7.38 4.51 -1.03
CA THR A 72 7.64 4.26 0.40
C THR A 72 6.90 5.22 1.32
N ARG A 73 6.64 6.47 0.92
CA ARG A 73 5.73 7.37 1.67
C ARG A 73 4.32 6.79 1.80
N PHE A 74 3.77 6.21 0.73
CA PHE A 74 2.47 5.53 0.78
C PHE A 74 2.47 4.30 1.71
N VAL A 75 3.59 3.57 1.77
CA VAL A 75 3.74 2.42 2.68
C VAL A 75 3.96 2.91 4.13
N GLU A 76 4.60 4.05 4.35
CA GLU A 76 4.70 4.70 5.66
C GLU A 76 3.31 5.12 6.17
N ASP A 77 2.40 5.60 5.30
CA ASP A 77 1.02 5.87 5.69
C ASP A 77 0.30 4.62 6.23
N LEU A 78 0.62 3.43 5.71
CA LEU A 78 0.09 2.18 6.25
C LEU A 78 0.64 1.89 7.65
N ARG A 79 1.93 2.17 7.89
CA ARG A 79 2.52 2.08 9.24
C ARG A 79 1.79 2.99 10.21
N ASP A 80 1.56 4.24 9.83
CA ASP A 80 0.90 5.22 10.68
C ASP A 80 -0.58 4.86 10.91
N GLN A 81 -1.25 4.31 9.89
CA GLN A 81 -2.58 3.69 10.04
C GLN A 81 -2.59 2.53 11.03
N ALA A 82 -1.56 1.69 11.02
CA ALA A 82 -1.42 0.60 11.98
C ALA A 82 -1.14 1.10 13.40
N GLN A 83 -0.36 2.18 13.56
CA GLN A 83 -0.02 2.75 14.86
C GLN A 83 -1.18 3.51 15.50
N PHE A 84 -1.90 4.31 14.72
CA PHE A 84 -2.80 5.33 15.27
C PHE A 84 -4.28 5.10 14.96
N PHE A 85 -4.61 4.21 14.01
CA PHE A 85 -5.97 4.10 13.48
C PHE A 85 -6.52 2.66 13.45
N ASN A 86 -5.96 1.77 14.31
CA ASN A 86 -6.38 0.37 14.45
C ASN A 86 -6.37 -0.42 13.13
N CYS A 87 -5.56 0.00 12.15
CA CYS A 87 -5.44 -0.73 10.89
C CYS A 87 -4.63 -2.01 11.09
N SER A 88 -5.21 -3.15 10.74
CA SER A 88 -4.61 -4.48 10.88
C SER A 88 -3.92 -4.96 9.61
N GLY A 89 -3.72 -4.10 8.61
CA GLY A 89 -2.95 -4.43 7.41
C GLY A 89 -3.43 -3.74 6.15
N GLY A 90 -2.78 -4.04 5.03
CA GLY A 90 -3.24 -3.59 3.72
C GLY A 90 -2.70 -4.37 2.54
N VAL A 91 -3.27 -4.13 1.36
CA VAL A 91 -2.92 -4.83 0.11
C VAL A 91 -2.23 -3.86 -0.85
N TYR A 92 -0.92 -4.02 -1.06
CA TYR A 92 -0.22 -3.28 -2.09
C TYR A 92 -0.54 -3.89 -3.46
N THR A 93 -1.09 -3.07 -4.35
CA THR A 93 -1.21 -3.42 -5.77
C THR A 93 -0.29 -2.51 -6.60
N GLN A 94 0.50 -3.05 -7.52
CA GLN A 94 0.53 -4.44 -8.03
C GLN A 94 1.93 -5.07 -8.02
N THR A 95 2.00 -6.40 -8.11
CA THR A 95 3.27 -7.14 -8.21
C THR A 95 4.04 -6.84 -9.50
N THR A 96 3.38 -6.81 -10.65
CA THR A 96 3.98 -6.52 -11.97
C THR A 96 3.14 -5.50 -12.72
N ASP A 97 3.75 -4.74 -13.63
CA ASP A 97 2.98 -3.93 -14.59
C ASP A 97 2.03 -4.82 -15.41
N VAL A 98 0.83 -4.32 -15.64
CA VAL A 98 -0.20 -4.97 -16.46
C VAL A 98 -0.74 -3.94 -17.42
N GLU A 99 -0.84 -4.30 -18.70
CA GLU A 99 -1.49 -3.44 -19.68
C GLU A 99 -0.86 -2.02 -19.72
N GLY A 100 -1.65 -0.96 -19.51
CA GLY A 100 -1.16 0.42 -19.42
C GLY A 100 -0.73 0.86 -18.01
N GLU A 101 -0.85 -0.01 -17.02
CA GLU A 101 -0.57 0.29 -15.62
C GLU A 101 0.89 0.01 -15.28
N THR A 102 1.66 1.07 -15.02
CA THR A 102 3.11 1.01 -14.80
C THR A 102 3.53 1.22 -13.33
N ASN A 103 2.64 0.85 -12.40
CA ASN A 103 2.78 0.95 -10.94
C ASN A 103 3.20 -0.37 -10.27
N GLY A 104 3.60 -1.38 -11.05
CA GLY A 104 4.07 -2.66 -10.51
C GLY A 104 5.38 -2.54 -9.74
N LEU A 105 5.61 -3.40 -8.75
CA LEU A 105 6.95 -3.54 -8.14
C LEU A 105 7.99 -4.01 -9.16
N LEU A 106 7.55 -4.81 -10.14
CA LEU A 106 8.33 -5.28 -11.27
C LEU A 106 7.71 -4.76 -12.57
N THR A 107 8.54 -4.62 -13.61
CA THR A 107 8.01 -4.43 -14.96
C THR A 107 7.24 -5.65 -15.44
N TYR A 108 6.39 -5.47 -16.46
CA TYR A 108 5.61 -6.55 -17.08
C TYR A 108 6.45 -7.80 -17.37
N ASN A 109 7.61 -7.59 -18.00
CA ASN A 109 8.54 -8.65 -18.38
C ASN A 109 9.47 -9.11 -17.23
N ARG A 110 9.28 -8.60 -16.01
CA ARG A 110 10.05 -8.92 -14.79
C ARG A 110 11.56 -8.66 -14.92
N ARG A 111 11.96 -7.70 -15.77
CA ARG A 111 13.38 -7.35 -15.99
C ARG A 111 13.87 -6.19 -15.15
N VAL A 112 12.98 -5.32 -14.71
CA VAL A 112 13.32 -4.18 -13.85
C VAL A 112 12.55 -4.30 -12.55
N LEU A 113 13.29 -4.42 -11.46
CA LEU A 113 12.78 -4.33 -10.10
C LEU A 113 12.83 -2.86 -9.67
N ARG A 114 11.70 -2.27 -9.30
CA ARG A 114 11.64 -0.87 -8.86
C ARG A 114 12.03 -0.68 -7.39
N PRO A 115 11.58 -1.53 -6.43
CA PRO A 115 11.91 -1.36 -5.02
C PRO A 115 13.41 -1.40 -4.72
N ASP A 116 13.86 -0.43 -3.93
CA ASP A 116 15.02 -0.59 -3.08
C ASP A 116 14.70 -1.63 -2.00
N LEU A 117 15.23 -2.84 -2.16
CA LEU A 117 14.89 -3.97 -1.32
C LEU A 117 15.20 -3.73 0.16
N GLU A 118 16.33 -3.10 0.48
CA GLU A 118 16.73 -2.85 1.86
C GLU A 118 15.75 -1.88 2.52
N ARG A 119 15.45 -0.77 1.83
CA ARG A 119 14.51 0.24 2.33
C ARG A 119 13.12 -0.34 2.53
N TRP A 120 12.62 -1.11 1.57
CA TRP A 120 11.29 -1.71 1.64
C TRP A 120 11.19 -2.79 2.72
N GLN A 121 12.18 -3.68 2.82
CA GLN A 121 12.21 -4.71 3.86
C GLN A 121 12.27 -4.10 5.27
N LYS A 122 13.07 -3.05 5.45
CA LYS A 122 13.11 -2.30 6.71
C LYS A 122 11.75 -1.70 7.05
N LEU A 123 11.12 -0.99 6.11
CA LEU A 123 9.81 -0.37 6.33
C LEU A 123 8.71 -1.39 6.62
N ILE A 124 8.69 -2.52 5.91
CA ILE A 124 7.77 -3.63 6.17
C ILE A 124 7.97 -4.18 7.59
N SER A 125 9.22 -4.34 8.01
CA SER A 125 9.54 -4.78 9.38
C SER A 125 9.06 -3.77 10.44
N GLU A 126 9.18 -2.47 10.16
CA GLU A 126 8.65 -1.41 11.03
C GLU A 126 7.11 -1.45 11.12
N ILE A 127 6.41 -1.78 10.03
CA ILE A 127 4.95 -1.99 10.05
C ILE A 127 4.58 -3.14 10.98
N TYR A 128 5.23 -4.30 10.86
CA TYR A 128 4.98 -5.43 11.76
C TYR A 128 5.28 -5.08 13.23
N ALA A 129 6.30 -4.26 13.49
CA ALA A 129 6.67 -3.82 14.83
C ALA A 129 5.77 -2.71 15.39
N ALA A 130 5.10 -1.92 14.56
CA ALA A 130 4.39 -0.71 14.96
C ALA A 130 3.33 -0.96 16.06
N PRO A 131 2.43 -1.96 15.96
CA PRO A 131 1.45 -2.20 17.02
C PRO A 131 2.04 -2.80 18.29
N HIS A 132 3.21 -3.44 18.22
CA HIS A 132 3.95 -3.85 19.42
C HIS A 132 4.40 -2.63 20.24
N GLN A 133 4.77 -1.53 19.58
CA GLN A 133 5.18 -0.30 20.26
C GLN A 133 4.01 0.53 20.82
N ALA A 134 2.86 0.51 20.13
CA ALA A 134 1.63 1.14 20.64
C ALA A 134 1.05 0.37 21.83
N ALA A 135 1.08 -0.97 21.80
CA ALA A 135 0.63 -1.83 22.90
C ALA A 135 1.54 -1.74 24.14
N GLY A 136 2.84 -1.45 23.96
CA GLY A 136 3.80 -1.26 25.06
C GLY A 136 3.57 -0.01 25.94
N LYS A 137 2.62 0.87 25.57
CA LYS A 137 2.20 2.02 26.40
C LYS A 137 0.91 1.76 27.20
N TYR A 138 0.26 0.61 27.02
CA TYR A 138 -0.80 0.16 27.91
C TYR A 138 -0.18 -0.65 29.05
N VAL A 139 -0.45 -0.19 30.27
CA VAL A 139 0.05 -0.69 31.55
C VAL A 139 0.33 -2.20 31.54
N VAL A 140 1.56 -2.56 31.92
CA VAL A 140 1.93 -3.92 32.34
C VAL A 140 1.05 -4.31 33.54
N SER A 141 -0.13 -4.84 33.26
CA SER A 141 -0.77 -5.80 34.15
C SER A 141 -0.31 -7.18 33.71
N GLN A 142 0.19 -7.99 34.63
CA GLN A 142 0.78 -9.30 34.37
C GLN A 142 -0.25 -10.39 33.97
N ALA A 143 -1.20 -10.06 33.11
CA ALA A 143 -2.02 -11.05 32.44
C ALA A 143 -1.27 -11.52 31.18
N LYS A 144 -1.01 -12.83 31.09
CA LYS A 144 -0.51 -13.49 29.88
C LYS A 144 -1.41 -13.08 28.70
N PRO A 145 -0.88 -12.48 27.61
CA PRO A 145 -1.71 -12.09 26.49
C PRO A 145 -2.30 -13.35 25.86
N ASP A 146 -3.62 -13.37 25.70
CA ASP A 146 -4.32 -14.39 24.93
C ASP A 146 -3.86 -14.30 23.47
N LYS A 147 -3.28 -15.39 22.96
CA LYS A 147 -2.76 -15.47 21.58
C LYS A 147 -3.85 -15.31 20.53
N SER A 148 -5.13 -15.39 20.92
CA SER A 148 -6.27 -15.15 20.02
C SER A 148 -6.51 -13.67 19.70
N GLN A 149 -5.86 -12.72 20.39
CA GLN A 149 -6.13 -11.28 20.27
C GLN A 149 -5.02 -10.45 19.59
N LEU A 150 -3.90 -11.05 19.20
CA LEU A 150 -2.80 -10.35 18.52
C LEU A 150 -2.96 -10.40 17.00
N LEU A 151 -3.81 -9.52 16.46
CA LEU A 151 -3.79 -9.21 15.02
C LEU A 151 -2.66 -8.20 14.76
N LEU A 152 -1.54 -8.72 14.30
CA LEU A 152 -0.44 -7.88 13.82
C LEU A 152 -0.76 -7.34 12.43
N PRO A 153 -0.38 -6.09 12.14
CA PRO A 153 -0.63 -5.50 10.84
C PRO A 153 0.24 -6.20 9.81
N ALA A 154 -0.38 -6.61 8.70
CA ALA A 154 0.33 -7.28 7.62
C ALA A 154 0.25 -6.45 6.33
N LEU A 155 1.37 -6.34 5.62
CA LEU A 155 1.37 -5.90 4.23
C LEU A 155 1.34 -7.13 3.33
N VAL A 156 0.27 -7.26 2.54
CA VAL A 156 0.15 -8.27 1.49
C VAL A 156 0.36 -7.58 0.15
N ILE A 157 1.11 -8.18 -0.76
CA ILE A 157 1.30 -7.67 -2.12
C ILE A 157 0.50 -8.57 -3.06
N LYS A 158 -0.33 -7.99 -3.92
CA LYS A 158 -1.18 -8.69 -4.89
C LYS A 158 -0.81 -8.28 -6.31
#